data_AF-A0A485J9H2-F1
#
_entry.id   AF-A0A485J9H2-F1
#
_cell.length_a   1.000
_cell.length_b   1.000
_cell.length_c   1.000
_cell.angle_alpha   90.00
_cell.angle_beta   90.00
_cell.angle_gamma   90.00
#
_symmetry.space_group_name_H-M   'P 1'
#
loop_
_entity.id
_entity.type
_entity.pdbx_description
1 polymer ?
#
loop_
_entity_poly.entity_id
_entity_poly.type
_entity_poly.pdbx_seq_one_letter_code
_entity_poly.pdbx_strand_id
1 'polypeptide(L)' 'MWFTLKKGEPWSGIVKNRRKNGDHYWVRANAVPMGARGKISGYMSIRTRATDEEIAAGRAAVQSVERRTYQ' A
#
# COMPACT_ATOMS: atom_id res chain seq x y z
N MET A 1 5.87 3.79 4.62
CA MET A 1 4.65 3.05 4.99
C MET A 1 4.73 2.40 6.38
N TRP A 2 5.52 1.34 6.59
CA TRP A 2 5.43 0.49 7.79
C TRP A 2 5.65 1.21 9.13
N PHE A 3 6.47 2.26 9.14
CA PHE A 3 6.66 3.10 10.31
C PHE A 3 5.34 3.73 10.80
N THR A 4 4.56 4.32 9.90
CA THR A 4 3.23 4.89 10.17
C THR A 4 2.26 3.81 10.67
N LEU A 5 2.17 2.70 9.95
CA LEU A 5 1.25 1.61 10.30
C LEU A 5 1.54 0.98 11.66
N LYS A 6 2.82 0.84 12.03
CA LYS A 6 3.23 0.30 13.34
C LYS A 6 2.94 1.26 14.51
N LYS A 7 2.77 2.55 14.24
CA LYS A 7 2.31 3.54 15.22
C LYS A 7 0.79 3.52 15.45
N GLY A 8 0.05 2.70 14.70
CA GLY A 8 -1.42 2.70 14.76
C GLY A 8 -2.05 3.78 13.88
N GLU A 9 -1.26 4.43 13.01
CA GLU A 9 -1.74 5.47 12.11
C GLU A 9 -2.06 4.91 10.72
N PRO A 10 -3.10 5.45 10.03
CA PRO A 10 -3.38 5.08 8.65
C PRO A 10 -2.28 5.59 7.71
N TRP A 11 -2.07 4.87 6.61
CA TRP A 11 -1.13 5.25 5.56
C TRP A 11 -1.82 5.30 4.20
N SER A 12 -1.46 6.28 3.37
CA SER A 12 -1.90 6.37 1.98
C SER A 12 -0.72 6.62 1.04
N GLY A 13 -0.77 6.07 -0.17
CA GLY A 13 0.24 6.35 -1.19
C GLY A 13 0.04 5.60 -2.51
N ILE A 14 0.78 6.05 -3.52
CA ILE A 14 0.84 5.41 -4.84
C ILE A 14 1.83 4.26 -4.82
N VAL A 15 1.39 3.09 -5.27
CA VAL A 15 2.17 1.85 -5.28
C VAL A 15 2.23 1.28 -6.69
N LYS A 16 3.46 1.02 -7.16
CA LYS A 16 3.71 0.24 -8.37
C LYS A 16 3.78 -1.24 -8.00
N ASN A 17 2.85 -2.02 -8.52
CA ASN A 17 2.85 -3.47 -8.36
C ASN A 17 3.36 -4.16 -9.62
N ARG A 18 4.00 -5.31 -9.44
CA ARG A 18 4.40 -6.22 -10.53
C ARG A 18 3.45 -7.41 -10.59
N ARG A 19 2.95 -7.73 -11.77
CA ARG A 19 2.17 -8.93 -12.06
C ARG A 19 3.09 -10.13 -12.21
N LYS A 20 2.52 -11.34 -12.14
CA LYS A 20 3.28 -12.60 -12.34
C LYS A 20 3.92 -12.66 -13.74
N ASN A 21 3.26 -12.12 -14.75
CA ASN A 21 3.76 -12.05 -16.13
C ASN A 21 4.83 -10.96 -16.36
N GLY A 22 5.22 -10.20 -15.33
CA GLY A 22 6.24 -9.15 -15.42
C GLY A 22 5.69 -7.74 -15.66
N ASP A 23 4.43 -7.60 -16.07
CA ASP A 23 3.81 -6.29 -16.27
C ASP A 23 3.63 -5.52 -14.98
N HIS A 24 3.46 -4.19 -15.10
CA HIS A 24 3.23 -3.33 -13.95
C HIS A 24 1.86 -2.69 -13.97
N TYR A 25 1.34 -2.39 -12.79
CA TYR A 25 0.15 -1.57 -12.63
C TYR A 25 0.28 -0.71 -11.37
N TRP A 26 -0.46 0.40 -11.36
CA TRP A 26 -0.39 1.40 -10.32
C TRP A 26 -1.71 1.49 -9.57
N VAL A 27 -1.61 1.61 -8.24
CA VAL A 27 -2.77 1.77 -7.37
C VAL A 27 -2.54 2.89 -6.38
N ARG A 28 -3.62 3.61 -6.03
CA ARG A 28 -3.70 4.36 -4.78
C ARG A 28 -4.07 3.37 -3.69
N ALA A 29 -3.18 3.18 -2.73
CA ALA A 29 -3.38 2.27 -1.61
C ALA A 29 -3.62 3.07 -0.34
N ASN A 30 -4.69 2.72 0.38
CA ASN A 30 -4.94 3.15 1.74
C ASN A 30 -4.81 1.92 2.64
N ALA A 31 -3.99 2.00 3.68
CA ALA A 31 -3.78 0.94 4.64
C ALA A 31 -4.11 1.43 6.05
N VAL A 32 -4.91 0.67 6.78
CA VAL A 32 -5.33 0.99 8.15
C VAL A 32 -4.96 -0.15 9.09
N PRO A 33 -4.33 0.14 10.25
CA PRO A 33 -4.13 -0.86 11.29
C PRO A 33 -5.48 -1.25 11.91
N MET A 34 -5.66 -2.55 12.10
CA MET A 34 -6.85 -3.14 12.70
C MET A 34 -6.47 -3.75 14.05
N GLY A 35 -7.34 -3.63 15.06
CA GLY A 35 -7.03 -4.12 16.39
C GLY A 35 -8.09 -3.75 17.42
N ALA A 36 -7.95 -4.29 18.62
CA ALA A 36 -8.79 -3.96 19.77
C ALA A 36 -7.91 -3.63 20.97
N ARG A 37 -8.39 -2.74 21.86
CA ARG A 37 -7.74 -2.38 23.13
C ARG A 37 -6.26 -1.96 22.94
N GLY A 38 -5.98 -1.15 21.93
CA GLY A 38 -4.63 -0.63 21.65
C GLY A 38 -3.63 -1.63 21.06
N LYS A 39 -4.04 -2.89 20.81
CA LYS A 39 -3.18 -3.91 20.19
C LYS A 39 -3.55 -4.09 18.71
N ILE A 40 -2.61 -3.81 17.82
CA ILE A 40 -2.74 -4.07 16.38
C ILE A 40 -2.72 -5.59 16.17
N SER A 41 -3.79 -6.14 15.58
CA SER A 41 -3.94 -7.56 15.23
C SER A 41 -3.81 -7.82 13.73
N GLY A 42 -3.83 -6.77 12.90
CA GLY A 42 -3.65 -6.88 11.46
C GLY A 42 -3.71 -5.55 10.74
N TYR A 43 -3.76 -5.61 9.41
CA TYR A 43 -3.88 -4.43 8.55
C TYR A 43 -4.89 -4.70 7.44
N MET A 44 -5.75 -3.71 7.17
CA MET A 44 -6.65 -3.73 6.03
C MET A 44 -6.13 -2.75 4.98
N SER A 45 -6.18 -3.14 3.70
CA SER A 45 -5.78 -2.25 2.60
C SER A 45 -6.88 -2.16 1.54
N ILE A 46 -7.33 -0.95 1.26
CA ILE A 46 -8.22 -0.61 0.15
C ILE A 46 -7.36 -0.05 -0.97
N ARG A 47 -7.56 -0.55 -2.19
CA ARG A 47 -6.77 -0.16 -3.36
C ARG A 47 -7.68 0.22 -4.50
N THR A 48 -7.44 1.37 -5.09
CA THR A 48 -8.10 1.82 -6.32
C THR A 48 -7.07 2.00 -7.42
N ARG A 49 -7.51 1.96 -8.68
CA ARG A 49 -6.64 2.29 -9.81
C ARG A 49 -6.14 3.74 -9.63
N ALA A 50 -4.83 3.94 -9.74
CA ALA A 50 -4.26 5.30 -9.71
C ALA A 50 -4.62 6.04 -11.00
N THR A 51 -4.86 7.35 -10.92
CA THR A 51 -5.01 8.20 -12.10
C THR A 51 -3.65 8.49 -12.73
N ASP A 52 -3.64 8.91 -14.00
CA ASP A 52 -2.39 9.21 -14.70
C ASP A 52 -1.62 10.37 -14.05
N GLU A 53 -2.35 11.36 -13.50
CA GLU A 53 -1.79 12.48 -12.72
C GLU A 53 -1.06 12.00 -11.46
N GLU A 54 -1.66 11.07 -10.72
CA GLU A 54 -1.04 10.50 -9.54
C GLU A 54 0.17 9.64 -9.86
N ILE A 55 0.12 8.91 -10.97
CA ILE A 55 1.27 8.14 -11.46
C ILE A 55 2.39 9.10 -11.83
N ALA A 56 2.08 10.22 -12.50
CA ALA A 56 3.07 11.23 -12.85
C ALA A 56 3.73 11.84 -11.60
N ALA A 57 2.93 12.22 -10.60
CA ALA A 57 3.43 12.74 -9.32
C ALA A 57 4.21 11.70 -8.51
N GLY A 58 3.78 10.43 -8.54
CA GLY A 58 4.34 9.33 -7.77
C GLY A 58 5.66 8.76 -8.30
N ARG A 59 6.03 9.03 -9.56
CA ARG A 59 7.28 8.51 -10.18
C ARG A 59 8.56 8.88 -9.42
N ALA A 60 8.54 9.94 -8.60
CA ALA A 60 9.67 10.34 -7.77
C ALA A 60 9.77 9.59 -6.42
N ALA A 61 8.71 8.91 -5.96
CA ALA A 61 8.59 8.43 -4.57
C ALA A 61 8.04 6.99 -4.44
N VAL A 62 8.25 6.15 -5.46
CA VAL A 62 7.59 4.84 -5.54
C VAL A 62 8.13 3.87 -4.49
N GLN A 63 7.26 3.45 -3.56
CA GLN A 63 7.50 2.32 -2.67
C GLN A 63 6.91 1.05 -3.29
N SER A 64 7.76 0.04 -3.53
CA SER A 64 7.30 -1.30 -3.89
C SER A 64 6.79 -2.01 -2.63
N VAL A 65 5.53 -2.44 -2.64
CA VAL A 65 4.98 -3.30 -1.58
C VAL A 65 5.17 -4.74 -2.01
N GLU A 66 6.16 -5.42 -1.46
CA GLU A 66 6.38 -6.84 -1.72
C GLU A 66 5.20 -7.65 -1.19
N ARG A 67 4.55 -8.42 -2.07
CA ARG A 67 3.60 -9.46 -1.66
C ARG A 67 4.40 -10.60 -1.03
N ARG A 68 4.44 -10.69 0.30
CA ARG A 68 4.59 -11.99 0.97
C ARG A 68 3.24 -12.69 0.88
N THR A 69 3.09 -13.53 -0.13
CA THR A 69 2.01 -14.52 -0.21
C THR A 69 2.17 -15.43 1.01
N TYR A 70 1.23 -15.39 1.96
CA TYR A 70 1.09 -16.48 2.92
C TYR A 70 0.52 -17.67 2.14
N GLN A 71 1.28 -18.76 2.08
CA GLN A 71 0.74 -20.09 1.77
C GLN A 71 0.02 -20.63 3.00
#